data_AF-A0A520XR59-F1
#
_entry.id   AF-A0A520XR59-F1
#
_cell.length_a   1.000
_cell.length_b   1.000
_cell.length_c   1.000
_cell.angle_alpha   90.00
_cell.angle_beta   90.00
_cell.angle_gamma   90.00
#
_symmetry.space_group_name_H-M   'P 1'
#
loop_
_entity.id
_entity.type
_entity.pdbx_description
1 polymer ?
#
loop_
_entity_poly.entity_id
_entity_poly.type
_entity_poly.pdbx_seq_one_letter_code
_entity_poly.pdbx_strand_id
1 'polypeptide(L)'
;MADDMAWHKILDPEELEEGRVKTVTVGHQSLAVSHHEGSYGCVDNACPHQGGPLGEGSIENGWLRCPWHGYDYSPIDGKPPSGFSDAPACFDTDVREDGVYVSLPNEKPAPRTVSDVLVKTLTNWGLTHVFGMVGHSNLGFADAMRKAEERGELTFIGIRHEGAAAFAASAYGKLTGGVAGCFGIAGPGSTNLLTGLYDAKQDRAPVLALSGQVPSKVKGRGAFQDTDLEGAFSDVARFSETVHA
;
A
#
# COMPACT_ATOMS: atom_id res chain seq x y z
N MET A 1 -23.78 11.15 -13.42
CA MET A 1 -22.74 10.42 -12.64
C MET A 1 -22.22 11.35 -11.55
N ALA A 2 -23.08 11.73 -10.60
CA ALA A 2 -22.81 12.74 -9.58
C ALA A 2 -23.07 12.22 -8.14
N ASP A 3 -23.33 10.92 -7.97
CA ASP A 3 -24.04 10.39 -6.80
C ASP A 3 -23.17 9.61 -5.80
N ASP A 4 -21.85 9.76 -5.83
CA ASP A 4 -20.98 9.03 -4.89
C ASP A 4 -19.83 9.89 -4.37
N MET A 5 -20.17 11.04 -3.78
CA MET A 5 -19.24 11.91 -3.05
C MET A 5 -19.48 11.78 -1.55
N ALA A 6 -18.41 11.85 -0.75
CA ALA A 6 -18.48 11.92 0.70
C ALA A 6 -17.78 13.16 1.24
N TRP A 7 -18.36 13.74 2.29
CA TRP A 7 -17.79 14.87 3.01
C TRP A 7 -16.87 14.38 4.13
N HIS A 8 -15.61 14.78 4.09
CA HIS A 8 -14.61 14.44 5.09
C HIS A 8 -14.16 15.69 5.82
N LYS A 9 -14.23 15.69 7.15
CA LYS A 9 -13.64 16.75 7.97
C LYS A 9 -12.12 16.67 7.82
N ILE A 10 -11.49 17.78 7.45
CA ILE A 10 -10.05 17.85 7.16
C ILE A 10 -9.26 18.70 8.14
N LEU A 11 -9.90 19.66 8.81
CA LEU A 11 -9.27 20.50 9.84
C LEU A 11 -10.32 21.18 10.71
N ASP A 12 -9.95 21.50 11.95
CA ASP A 12 -10.62 22.54 12.73
C ASP A 12 -10.23 23.92 12.17
N PRO A 13 -11.11 24.95 12.18
CA PRO A 13 -10.85 26.21 11.48
C PRO A 13 -9.61 26.96 11.98
N GLU A 14 -9.20 26.72 13.23
CA GLU A 14 -8.02 27.33 13.84
C GLU A 14 -6.69 26.67 13.41
N GLU A 15 -6.74 25.49 12.78
CA GLU A 15 -5.54 24.76 12.37
C GLU A 15 -4.83 25.34 11.13
N LEU A 16 -5.50 26.23 10.40
CA LEU A 16 -4.96 26.85 9.18
C LEU A 16 -5.24 28.36 9.18
N GLU A 17 -4.21 29.14 9.49
CA GLU A 17 -4.29 30.60 9.47
C GLU A 17 -4.54 31.16 8.06
N GLU A 18 -5.19 32.33 7.98
CA GLU A 18 -5.38 33.07 6.74
C GLU A 18 -4.04 33.32 6.01
N GLY A 19 -4.02 33.10 4.69
CA GLY A 19 -2.82 33.24 3.86
C GLY A 19 -1.86 32.05 3.95
N ARG A 20 -2.30 30.91 4.48
CA ARG A 20 -1.50 29.67 4.56
C ARG A 20 -2.07 28.54 3.72
N VAL A 21 -1.20 27.58 3.43
CA VAL A 21 -1.54 26.29 2.83
C VAL A 21 -0.98 25.18 3.71
N LYS A 22 -1.67 24.04 3.78
CA LYS A 22 -1.26 22.86 4.53
C LYS A 22 -1.61 21.60 3.74
N THR A 23 -0.78 20.58 3.89
CA THR A 23 -1.11 19.23 3.40
C THR A 23 -2.03 18.52 4.39
N VAL A 24 -3.16 18.00 3.90
CA VAL A 24 -4.01 17.06 4.63
C VAL A 24 -4.08 15.74 3.89
N THR A 25 -4.36 14.64 4.59
CA THR A 25 -4.51 13.32 3.98
C THR A 25 -5.90 12.77 4.31
N VAL A 26 -6.63 12.36 3.28
CA VAL A 26 -7.94 11.72 3.40
C VAL A 26 -7.88 10.40 2.64
N GLY A 27 -7.96 9.28 3.38
CA GLY A 27 -7.75 7.95 2.80
C GLY A 27 -6.35 7.85 2.15
N HIS A 28 -6.32 7.56 0.85
CA HIS A 28 -5.08 7.50 0.05
C HIS A 28 -4.76 8.80 -0.70
N GLN A 29 -5.59 9.83 -0.59
CA GLN A 29 -5.39 11.11 -1.27
C GLN A 29 -4.66 12.11 -0.37
N SER A 30 -3.64 12.74 -0.93
CA SER A 30 -2.98 13.89 -0.32
C SER A 30 -3.53 15.15 -0.97
N LEU A 31 -3.99 16.10 -0.17
CA LEU A 31 -4.65 17.32 -0.61
C LEU A 31 -3.90 18.54 -0.08
N ALA A 32 -3.84 19.59 -0.90
CA ALA A 32 -3.39 20.91 -0.48
C ALA A 32 -4.62 21.75 -0.11
N VAL A 33 -4.70 22.15 1.15
CA VAL A 33 -5.79 22.99 1.67
C VAL A 33 -5.24 24.38 1.91
N SER A 34 -5.88 25.38 1.32
CA SER A 34 -5.53 26.79 1.47
C SER A 34 -6.60 27.51 2.27
N HIS A 35 -6.21 28.56 3.00
CA HIS A 35 -7.13 29.52 3.59
C HIS A 35 -6.80 30.90 3.02
N HIS A 36 -7.72 31.45 2.23
CA HIS A 36 -7.51 32.71 1.53
C HIS A 36 -8.80 33.54 1.44
N GLU A 37 -8.72 34.81 1.80
CA GLU A 37 -9.82 35.77 1.82
C GLU A 37 -11.05 35.24 2.59
N GLY A 38 -10.80 34.56 3.73
CA GLY A 38 -11.84 33.96 4.57
C GLY A 38 -12.53 32.74 3.96
N SER A 39 -12.02 32.22 2.84
CA SER A 39 -12.51 31.02 2.16
C SER A 39 -11.47 29.91 2.18
N TYR A 40 -11.90 28.65 2.14
CA TYR A 40 -11.01 27.51 2.09
C TYR A 40 -11.00 26.91 0.68
N GLY A 41 -9.82 26.76 0.10
CA GLY A 41 -9.64 26.01 -1.16
C GLY A 41 -9.09 24.62 -0.89
N CYS A 42 -9.43 23.66 -1.74
CA CYS A 42 -8.86 22.32 -1.67
C CYS A 42 -8.54 21.78 -3.06
N VAL A 43 -7.27 21.45 -3.28
CA VAL A 43 -6.79 20.90 -4.55
C VAL A 43 -5.96 19.63 -4.32
N ASP A 44 -5.75 18.85 -5.36
CA ASP A 44 -4.79 17.74 -5.34
C ASP A 44 -3.41 18.28 -4.94
N ASN A 45 -2.75 17.60 -4.00
CA ASN A 45 -1.45 18.05 -3.53
C ASN A 45 -0.37 17.93 -4.62
N ALA A 46 -0.55 17.06 -5.61
CA ALA A 46 0.38 16.91 -6.72
C ALA A 46 0.13 17.96 -7.80
N CYS A 47 1.07 18.90 -7.94
CA CYS A 47 1.09 19.85 -9.03
C CYS A 47 1.13 19.13 -10.40
N PRO A 48 0.29 19.51 -11.39
CA PRO A 48 0.21 18.84 -12.69
C PRO A 48 1.50 18.89 -13.54
N HIS A 49 2.49 19.71 -13.15
CA HIS A 49 3.75 19.84 -13.88
C HIS A 49 4.77 18.76 -13.48
N GLN A 50 5.34 18.85 -12.28
CA GLN A 50 6.38 17.93 -11.80
C GLN A 50 5.92 17.07 -10.62
N GLY A 51 4.63 17.13 -10.24
CA GLY A 51 4.12 16.44 -9.05
C GLY A 51 4.51 17.12 -7.73
N GLY A 52 4.91 18.39 -7.78
CA GLY A 52 5.34 19.12 -6.59
C GLY A 52 4.21 19.27 -5.55
N PRO A 53 4.52 19.20 -4.24
CA PRO A 53 3.55 19.20 -3.16
C PRO A 53 3.02 20.62 -2.92
N LEU A 54 1.87 20.94 -3.48
CA LEU A 54 1.25 22.27 -3.36
C LEU A 54 0.96 22.67 -1.90
N GLY A 55 0.71 21.69 -1.04
CA GLY A 55 0.47 21.85 0.39
C GLY A 55 1.71 22.20 1.20
N GLU A 56 2.90 22.14 0.58
CA GLU A 56 4.16 22.69 1.11
C GLU A 56 4.52 24.04 0.44
N GLY A 57 3.63 24.56 -0.42
CA GLY A 57 3.77 25.84 -1.09
C GLY A 57 3.51 27.04 -0.18
N SER A 58 3.35 28.19 -0.80
CA SER A 58 3.07 29.47 -0.13
C SER A 58 1.96 30.22 -0.86
N ILE A 59 1.24 31.08 -0.14
CA ILE A 59 0.36 32.07 -0.78
C ILE A 59 1.16 33.37 -0.96
N GLU A 60 1.41 33.75 -2.21
CA GLU A 60 2.22 34.92 -2.58
C GLU A 60 1.44 35.78 -3.59
N ASN A 61 1.26 37.07 -3.29
CA ASN A 61 0.50 38.00 -4.14
C ASN A 61 -0.91 37.50 -4.50
N GLY A 62 -1.56 36.76 -3.60
CA GLY A 62 -2.89 36.17 -3.81
C GLY A 62 -2.87 34.84 -4.57
N TRP A 63 -1.70 34.25 -4.84
CA TRP A 63 -1.54 33.01 -5.58
C TRP A 63 -0.94 31.90 -4.73
N LEU A 64 -1.45 30.69 -4.85
CA LEU A 64 -0.84 29.47 -4.33
C LEU A 64 0.33 29.08 -5.23
N ARG A 65 1.55 29.21 -4.71
CA ARG A 65 2.80 28.99 -5.44
C ARG A 65 3.36 27.60 -5.16
N CYS A 66 3.57 26.81 -6.21
CA CYS A 66 4.20 25.50 -6.12
C CYS A 66 5.66 25.62 -5.63
N PRO A 67 6.08 24.86 -4.60
CA PRO A 67 7.43 25.01 -4.02
C PRO A 67 8.55 24.53 -4.94
N TRP A 68 8.26 23.66 -5.92
CA TRP A 68 9.30 23.07 -6.76
C TRP A 68 9.73 23.94 -7.94
N HIS A 69 8.77 24.59 -8.60
CA HIS A 69 9.05 25.35 -9.82
C HIS A 69 8.31 26.69 -9.88
N GLY A 70 7.71 27.12 -8.76
CA GLY A 70 7.18 28.47 -8.58
C GLY A 70 6.00 28.83 -9.47
N TYR A 71 5.29 27.84 -10.00
CA TYR A 71 4.08 28.09 -10.79
C TYR A 71 2.91 28.38 -9.86
N ASP A 72 2.09 29.34 -10.27
CA ASP A 72 1.03 29.92 -9.46
C ASP A 72 -0.33 29.32 -9.82
N TYR A 73 -1.17 29.11 -8.82
CA TYR A 73 -2.56 28.67 -8.94
C TYR A 73 -3.45 29.51 -8.05
N SER A 74 -4.72 29.66 -8.42
CA SER A 74 -5.72 30.22 -7.52
C SER A 74 -5.77 29.39 -6.24
N PRO A 75 -5.64 30.00 -5.04
CA PRO A 75 -5.72 29.26 -3.79
C PRO A 75 -7.06 28.53 -3.61
N ILE A 76 -8.16 29.11 -4.13
CA ILE A 76 -9.52 28.63 -3.87
C ILE A 76 -9.96 27.52 -4.82
N ASP A 77 -9.73 27.71 -6.12
CA ASP A 77 -10.26 26.81 -7.16
C ASP A 77 -9.18 26.15 -8.02
N GLY A 78 -7.89 26.34 -7.68
CA GLY A 78 -6.76 25.72 -8.36
C GLY A 78 -6.53 26.21 -9.80
N LYS A 79 -7.34 27.14 -10.32
CA LYS A 79 -7.19 27.59 -11.71
C LYS A 79 -5.85 28.30 -11.92
N PRO A 80 -5.17 28.03 -13.04
CA PRO A 80 -3.93 28.72 -13.36
C PRO A 80 -4.20 30.17 -13.80
N PRO A 81 -3.16 31.01 -13.88
CA PRO A 81 -3.25 32.33 -14.50
C PRO A 81 -3.83 32.28 -15.91
N SER A 82 -4.43 33.40 -16.33
CA SER A 82 -5.02 33.53 -17.67
C SER A 82 -4.02 33.17 -18.77
N GLY A 83 -4.45 32.38 -19.74
CA GLY A 83 -3.63 31.91 -20.87
C GLY A 83 -3.04 30.51 -20.68
N PHE A 84 -3.28 29.87 -19.53
CA PHE A 84 -2.84 28.50 -19.23
C PHE A 84 -4.03 27.60 -18.88
N SER A 85 -3.85 26.29 -18.99
CA SER A 85 -4.90 25.28 -18.75
C SER A 85 -4.52 24.20 -17.73
N ASP A 86 -3.25 24.13 -17.35
CA ASP A 86 -2.75 23.09 -16.45
C ASP A 86 -3.18 23.45 -15.02
N ALA A 87 -4.19 22.76 -14.50
CA ALA A 87 -4.76 22.97 -13.17
C ALA A 87 -4.73 21.64 -12.38
N PRO A 88 -4.38 21.65 -11.08
CA PRO A 88 -4.66 20.49 -10.23
C PRO A 88 -6.17 20.24 -10.15
N ALA A 89 -6.56 19.01 -9.82
CA ALA A 89 -7.96 18.73 -9.52
C ALA A 89 -8.38 19.56 -8.30
N CYS A 90 -9.56 20.19 -8.37
CA CYS A 90 -10.14 20.97 -7.28
C CYS A 90 -11.34 20.23 -6.69
N PHE A 91 -11.50 20.33 -5.38
CA PHE A 91 -12.55 19.66 -4.62
C PHE A 91 -13.37 20.69 -3.84
N ASP A 92 -14.68 20.46 -3.76
CA ASP A 92 -15.58 21.37 -3.06
C ASP A 92 -15.28 21.36 -1.56
N THR A 93 -15.25 22.55 -0.96
CA THR A 93 -15.08 22.76 0.47
C THR A 93 -16.37 23.28 1.10
N ASP A 94 -16.59 22.93 2.36
CA ASP A 94 -17.74 23.37 3.14
C ASP A 94 -17.31 23.62 4.59
N VAL A 95 -17.56 24.82 5.10
CA VAL A 95 -17.22 25.20 6.47
C VAL A 95 -18.46 25.00 7.34
N ARG A 96 -18.35 24.12 8.32
CA ARG A 96 -19.40 23.78 9.27
C ARG A 96 -19.02 24.24 10.68
N GLU A 97 -19.98 24.20 11.60
CA GLU A 97 -19.79 24.63 12.98
C GLU A 97 -18.60 23.94 13.67
N ASP A 98 -18.35 22.68 13.31
CA ASP A 98 -17.31 21.84 13.91
C ASP A 98 -16.05 21.72 13.06
N GLY A 99 -15.93 22.35 11.89
CA GLY A 99 -14.71 22.25 11.07
C GLY A 99 -14.88 22.51 9.59
N VAL A 100 -13.77 22.40 8.87
CA VAL A 100 -13.73 22.48 7.40
C VAL A 100 -13.78 21.09 6.81
N TYR A 101 -14.65 20.93 5.82
CA TYR A 101 -14.91 19.68 5.13
C TYR A 101 -14.53 19.79 3.66
N VAL A 102 -14.13 18.66 3.08
CA VAL A 102 -13.92 18.49 1.64
C VAL A 102 -14.81 17.39 1.10
N SER A 103 -15.38 17.59 -0.08
CA SER A 103 -16.14 16.59 -0.83
C SER A 103 -15.20 15.82 -1.75
N LEU A 104 -15.00 14.54 -1.47
CA LEU A 104 -14.20 13.65 -2.31
C LEU A 104 -15.06 12.54 -2.89
N PRO A 105 -14.73 12.01 -4.07
CA PRO A 105 -15.37 10.79 -4.57
C PRO A 105 -15.18 9.67 -3.56
N ASN A 106 -16.24 8.92 -3.26
CA ASN A 106 -16.13 7.74 -2.43
C ASN A 106 -15.10 6.77 -3.04
N GLU A 107 -14.21 6.28 -2.19
CA GLU A 107 -13.26 5.28 -2.62
C GLU A 107 -14.03 4.01 -3.00
N LYS A 108 -13.89 3.61 -4.27
CA LYS A 108 -14.51 2.37 -4.73
C LYS A 108 -13.84 1.21 -4.01
N PRO A 109 -14.61 0.28 -3.42
CA PRO A 109 -14.03 -0.92 -2.84
C PRO A 109 -13.14 -1.62 -3.87
N ALA A 110 -11.90 -1.91 -3.49
CA ALA A 110 -11.00 -2.65 -4.34
C ALA A 110 -11.66 -3.99 -4.74
N PRO A 111 -11.60 -4.39 -6.02
CA PRO A 111 -12.19 -5.65 -6.45
C PRO A 111 -11.49 -6.80 -5.73
N ARG A 112 -12.25 -7.88 -5.47
CA ARG A 112 -11.68 -9.09 -4.88
C ARG A 112 -10.60 -9.65 -5.80
N THR A 113 -9.40 -9.82 -5.26
CA THR A 113 -8.21 -10.30 -5.98
C THR A 113 -8.02 -11.82 -5.83
N VAL A 114 -7.15 -12.40 -6.67
CA VAL A 114 -6.70 -13.79 -6.53
C VAL A 114 -6.04 -14.00 -5.16
N SER A 115 -5.25 -13.03 -4.69
CA SER A 115 -4.64 -13.05 -3.35
C SER A 115 -5.68 -13.13 -2.24
N ASP A 116 -6.79 -12.40 -2.33
CA ASP A 116 -7.88 -12.50 -1.34
C ASP A 116 -8.51 -13.90 -1.31
N VAL A 117 -8.63 -14.55 -2.47
CA VAL A 117 -9.14 -15.93 -2.55
C VAL A 117 -8.16 -16.93 -1.95
N LEU A 118 -6.86 -16.79 -2.26
CA LEU A 118 -5.82 -17.68 -1.74
C LEU A 118 -5.70 -17.56 -0.22
N VAL A 119 -5.57 -16.35 0.32
CA VAL A 119 -5.46 -16.13 1.77
C VAL A 119 -6.68 -16.69 2.48
N LYS A 120 -7.91 -16.40 2.00
CA LYS A 120 -9.14 -16.98 2.57
C LYS A 120 -9.15 -18.50 2.54
N THR A 121 -8.62 -19.12 1.49
CA THR A 121 -8.55 -20.58 1.38
C THR A 121 -7.55 -21.16 2.38
N LEU A 122 -6.39 -20.53 2.51
CA LEU A 122 -5.34 -20.95 3.44
C LEU A 122 -5.76 -20.79 4.91
N THR A 123 -6.43 -19.70 5.27
CA THR A 123 -6.96 -19.51 6.64
C THR A 123 -8.04 -20.54 6.96
N ASN A 124 -8.93 -20.85 6.01
CA ASN A 124 -9.90 -21.95 6.15
C ASN A 124 -9.24 -23.32 6.33
N TRP A 125 -8.01 -23.51 5.84
CA TRP A 125 -7.22 -24.74 6.02
C TRP A 125 -6.37 -24.74 7.30
N GLY A 126 -6.54 -23.74 8.17
CA GLY A 126 -5.89 -23.66 9.47
C GLY A 126 -4.58 -22.88 9.49
N LEU A 127 -4.22 -22.17 8.42
CA LEU A 127 -3.09 -21.25 8.45
C LEU A 127 -3.44 -20.02 9.30
N THR A 128 -2.90 -19.97 10.51
CA THR A 128 -3.17 -18.89 11.48
C THR A 128 -1.96 -18.00 11.74
N HIS A 129 -0.74 -18.46 11.40
CA HIS A 129 0.50 -17.74 11.68
C HIS A 129 1.39 -17.74 10.44
N VAL A 130 1.83 -16.55 10.03
CA VAL A 130 2.78 -16.37 8.93
C VAL A 130 3.94 -15.52 9.41
N PHE A 131 5.16 -16.01 9.22
CA PHE A 131 6.39 -15.35 9.59
C PHE A 131 7.09 -14.86 8.32
N GLY A 132 7.58 -13.62 8.26
CA GLY A 132 8.38 -13.21 7.11
C GLY A 132 8.41 -11.73 6.82
N MET A 133 8.65 -11.39 5.56
CA MET A 133 8.77 -10.00 5.14
C MET A 133 8.01 -9.69 3.85
N VAL A 134 7.61 -8.43 3.78
CA VAL A 134 6.91 -7.85 2.64
C VAL A 134 7.93 -7.17 1.73
N GLY A 135 7.75 -7.33 0.41
CA GLY A 135 8.48 -6.59 -0.60
C GLY A 135 7.78 -6.61 -1.95
N HIS A 136 8.31 -5.90 -2.93
CA HIS A 136 7.60 -5.57 -4.18
C HIS A 136 6.92 -6.76 -4.88
N SER A 137 7.57 -7.93 -4.93
CA SER A 137 7.07 -9.11 -5.61
C SER A 137 5.90 -9.84 -4.91
N ASN A 138 5.57 -9.47 -3.67
CA ASN A 138 4.54 -10.15 -2.87
C ASN A 138 3.50 -9.21 -2.24
N LEU A 139 3.48 -7.93 -2.64
CA LEU A 139 2.61 -6.89 -2.07
C LEU A 139 1.11 -7.23 -2.11
N GLY A 140 0.61 -7.75 -3.23
CA GLY A 140 -0.81 -8.12 -3.33
C GLY A 140 -1.22 -9.23 -2.35
N PHE A 141 -0.31 -10.19 -2.12
CA PHE A 141 -0.52 -11.24 -1.13
C PHE A 141 -0.39 -10.71 0.30
N ALA A 142 0.56 -9.81 0.54
CA ALA A 142 0.71 -9.13 1.82
C ALA A 142 -0.52 -8.29 2.19
N ASP A 143 -1.12 -7.57 1.24
CA ASP A 143 -2.35 -6.81 1.47
C ASP A 143 -3.53 -7.73 1.80
N ALA A 144 -3.68 -8.86 1.09
CA ALA A 144 -4.69 -9.86 1.42
C ALA A 144 -4.50 -10.45 2.83
N MET A 145 -3.24 -10.68 3.24
CA MET A 145 -2.93 -11.11 4.61
C MET A 145 -3.25 -10.03 5.65
N ARG A 146 -2.90 -8.77 5.40
CA ARG A 146 -3.25 -7.63 6.27
C ARG A 146 -4.75 -7.55 6.51
N LYS A 147 -5.56 -7.64 5.45
CA LYS A 147 -7.03 -7.65 5.57
C LYS A 147 -7.53 -8.81 6.43
N ALA A 148 -6.91 -9.99 6.32
CA ALA A 148 -7.28 -11.16 7.11
C ALA A 148 -6.85 -11.03 8.58
N GLU A 149 -5.71 -10.38 8.84
CA GLU A 149 -5.25 -10.03 10.18
C GLU A 149 -6.18 -9.02 10.85
N GLU A 150 -6.66 -8.00 10.13
CA GLU A 150 -7.69 -7.05 10.63
C GLU A 150 -9.01 -7.75 11.01
N ARG A 151 -9.31 -8.90 10.38
CA ARG A 151 -10.46 -9.74 10.73
C ARG A 151 -10.17 -10.77 11.82
N GLY A 152 -8.93 -10.84 12.32
CA GLY A 152 -8.49 -11.82 13.32
C GLY A 152 -8.39 -13.26 12.80
N GLU A 153 -8.29 -13.46 11.49
CA GLU A 153 -8.24 -14.79 10.86
C GLU A 153 -6.81 -15.36 10.81
N LEU A 154 -5.79 -14.49 10.79
CA LEU A 154 -4.38 -14.85 10.79
C LEU A 154 -3.56 -13.77 11.50
N THR A 155 -2.36 -14.12 11.95
CA THR A 155 -1.37 -13.19 12.50
C THR A 155 -0.14 -13.16 11.60
N PHE A 156 0.29 -11.98 11.18
CA PHE A 156 1.54 -11.80 10.45
C PHE A 156 2.65 -11.32 11.38
N ILE A 157 3.71 -12.12 11.50
CA ILE A 157 4.88 -11.81 12.31
C ILE A 157 5.99 -11.32 11.38
N GLY A 158 6.22 -10.01 11.39
CA GLY A 158 7.30 -9.38 10.64
C GLY A 158 8.68 -9.84 11.12
N ILE A 159 9.47 -10.43 10.22
CA ILE A 159 10.84 -10.90 10.48
C ILE A 159 11.77 -10.31 9.43
N ARG A 160 12.94 -9.83 9.85
CA ARG A 160 13.89 -9.10 8.99
C ARG A 160 14.78 -9.98 8.10
N HIS A 161 14.76 -11.29 8.31
CA HIS A 161 15.56 -12.25 7.54
C HIS A 161 14.72 -13.50 7.21
N GLU A 162 14.63 -13.88 5.94
CA GLU A 162 13.71 -14.94 5.50
C GLU A 162 14.08 -16.31 6.09
N GLY A 163 15.38 -16.62 6.22
CA GLY A 163 15.82 -17.83 6.91
C GLY A 163 15.32 -17.93 8.36
N ALA A 164 15.34 -16.84 9.12
CA ALA A 164 14.78 -16.81 10.47
C ALA A 164 13.25 -17.01 10.47
N ALA A 165 12.56 -16.52 9.44
CA ALA A 165 11.14 -16.75 9.26
C ALA A 165 10.80 -18.21 8.95
N ALA A 166 11.61 -18.86 8.11
CA ALA A 166 11.46 -20.29 7.84
C ALA A 166 11.72 -21.13 9.10
N PHE A 167 12.73 -20.80 9.90
CA PHE A 167 12.96 -21.48 11.19
C PHE A 167 11.83 -21.24 12.20
N ALA A 168 11.27 -20.03 12.26
CA ALA A 168 10.13 -19.73 13.13
C ALA A 168 8.89 -20.55 12.74
N ALA A 169 8.59 -20.64 11.44
CA ALA A 169 7.51 -21.49 10.94
C ALA A 169 7.75 -22.98 11.26
N SER A 170 8.98 -23.45 11.06
CA SER A 170 9.38 -24.82 11.42
C SER A 170 9.18 -25.10 12.91
N ALA A 171 9.68 -24.22 13.78
CA ALA A 171 9.51 -24.34 15.23
C ALA A 171 8.03 -24.33 15.65
N TYR A 172 7.21 -23.46 15.05
CA TYR A 172 5.77 -23.43 15.29
C TYR A 172 5.13 -24.78 14.95
N GLY A 173 5.44 -25.34 13.77
CA GLY A 173 4.92 -26.64 13.35
C GLY A 173 5.33 -27.77 14.30
N LYS A 174 6.56 -27.78 14.79
CA LYS A 174 7.06 -28.78 15.75
C LYS A 174 6.36 -28.69 17.10
N LEU A 175 6.11 -27.48 17.60
CA LEU A 175 5.57 -27.24 18.94
C LEU A 175 4.05 -27.41 19.01
N THR A 176 3.36 -27.08 17.92
CA THR A 176 1.88 -27.02 17.91
C THR A 176 1.23 -28.16 17.12
N GLY A 177 1.96 -28.77 16.19
CA GLY A 177 1.39 -29.67 15.17
C GLY A 177 0.53 -28.97 14.12
N GLY A 178 0.31 -27.65 14.23
CA GLY A 178 -0.43 -26.83 13.28
C GLY A 178 0.47 -26.28 12.18
N VAL A 179 -0.11 -25.99 11.01
CA VAL A 179 0.64 -25.41 9.88
C VAL A 179 0.99 -23.94 10.16
N ALA A 180 2.24 -23.57 9.87
CA ALA A 180 2.69 -22.17 9.83
C ALA A 180 3.28 -21.81 8.46
N GLY A 181 3.14 -20.54 8.11
CA GLY A 181 3.67 -19.99 6.87
C GLY A 181 5.01 -19.31 7.06
N CYS A 182 5.93 -19.44 6.11
CA CYS A 182 7.05 -18.52 5.96
C CYS A 182 6.90 -17.73 4.65
N PHE A 183 7.16 -16.41 4.70
CA PHE A 183 6.84 -15.48 3.62
C PHE A 183 8.08 -14.73 3.12
N GLY A 184 8.39 -14.89 1.84
CA GLY A 184 9.56 -14.30 1.17
C GLY A 184 9.22 -13.61 -0.15
N ILE A 185 10.18 -12.84 -0.63
CA ILE A 185 10.12 -12.12 -1.92
C ILE A 185 10.77 -12.94 -3.05
N ALA A 186 10.59 -12.53 -4.30
CA ALA A 186 11.19 -13.18 -5.46
C ALA A 186 12.73 -13.21 -5.37
N GLY A 187 13.32 -14.20 -6.04
CA GLY A 187 14.77 -14.31 -6.17
C GLY A 187 15.47 -14.68 -4.85
N PRO A 188 16.59 -14.00 -4.50
CA PRO A 188 17.42 -14.40 -3.36
C PRO A 188 16.68 -14.49 -2.02
N GLY A 189 15.67 -13.62 -1.79
CA GLY A 189 14.89 -13.66 -0.56
C GLY A 189 14.12 -14.97 -0.38
N SER A 190 13.62 -15.56 -1.46
CA SER A 190 13.01 -16.89 -1.42
C SER A 190 14.04 -17.99 -1.18
N THR A 191 15.23 -17.89 -1.79
CA THR A 191 16.28 -18.90 -1.54
C THR A 191 16.79 -18.90 -0.09
N ASN A 192 16.71 -17.77 0.61
CA ASN A 192 17.02 -17.69 2.05
C ASN A 192 16.07 -18.54 2.92
N LEU A 193 14.87 -18.89 2.43
CA LEU A 193 13.94 -19.78 3.15
C LEU A 193 14.43 -21.23 3.21
N LEU A 194 15.28 -21.66 2.27
CA LEU A 194 15.61 -23.06 2.05
C LEU A 194 16.16 -23.75 3.31
N THR A 195 17.06 -23.11 4.04
CA THR A 195 17.68 -23.73 5.22
C THR A 195 16.64 -24.06 6.31
N GLY A 196 15.71 -23.16 6.58
CA GLY A 196 14.63 -23.42 7.56
C GLY A 196 13.59 -24.41 7.04
N LEU A 197 13.35 -24.44 5.72
CA LEU A 197 12.48 -25.45 5.11
C LEU A 197 13.10 -26.86 5.16
N TYR A 198 14.42 -26.97 5.03
CA TYR A 198 15.12 -28.26 5.21
C TYR A 198 15.03 -28.76 6.64
N ASP A 199 15.15 -27.87 7.62
CA ASP A 199 14.88 -28.18 9.02
C ASP A 199 13.44 -28.72 9.21
N ALA A 200 12.44 -28.05 8.64
CA ALA A 200 11.06 -28.53 8.66
C ALA A 200 10.89 -29.89 7.97
N LYS A 201 11.52 -30.11 6.80
CA LYS A 201 11.47 -31.38 6.05
C LYS A 201 12.02 -32.54 6.87
N GLN A 202 13.19 -32.37 7.49
CA GLN A 202 13.84 -33.44 8.25
C GLN A 202 13.04 -33.82 9.50
N ASP A 203 12.44 -32.82 10.15
CA ASP A 203 11.63 -33.02 11.36
C ASP A 203 10.16 -33.30 11.07
N ARG A 204 9.78 -33.35 9.78
CA ARG A 204 8.40 -33.55 9.31
C ARG A 204 7.42 -32.54 9.89
N ALA A 205 7.88 -31.30 10.10
CA ALA A 205 7.07 -30.20 10.59
C ALA A 205 6.18 -29.63 9.47
N PRO A 206 4.89 -29.33 9.74
CA PRO A 206 3.99 -28.76 8.74
C PRO A 206 4.29 -27.28 8.48
N VAL A 207 4.95 -26.98 7.37
CA VAL A 207 5.30 -25.61 6.96
C VAL A 207 4.83 -25.33 5.53
N LEU A 208 4.29 -24.13 5.32
CA LEU A 208 3.94 -23.59 4.01
C LEU A 208 4.89 -22.46 3.62
N ALA A 209 5.66 -22.63 2.54
CA ALA A 209 6.44 -21.54 1.97
C ALA A 209 5.57 -20.71 1.01
N LEU A 210 5.49 -19.41 1.27
CA LEU A 210 4.81 -18.43 0.44
C LEU A 210 5.87 -17.49 -0.16
N SER A 211 6.00 -17.52 -1.48
CA SER A 211 7.10 -16.87 -2.18
C SER A 211 6.57 -15.96 -3.28
N GLY A 212 7.08 -14.73 -3.34
CA GLY A 212 6.86 -13.84 -4.48
C GLY A 212 7.55 -14.35 -5.75
N GLN A 213 7.09 -13.91 -6.92
CA GLN A 213 7.65 -14.31 -8.21
C GLN A 213 7.68 -13.11 -9.18
N VAL A 214 8.60 -13.12 -10.14
CA VAL A 214 8.62 -12.14 -11.24
C VAL A 214 7.43 -12.35 -12.18
N PRO A 215 6.97 -11.31 -12.90
CA PRO A 215 5.90 -11.47 -13.87
C PRO A 215 6.20 -12.56 -14.91
N SER A 216 5.21 -13.38 -15.27
CA SER A 216 5.37 -14.51 -16.20
C SER A 216 5.95 -14.11 -17.55
N LYS A 217 5.69 -12.88 -18.02
CA LYS A 217 6.22 -12.32 -19.28
C LYS A 217 7.75 -12.16 -19.28
N VAL A 218 8.38 -12.08 -18.12
CA VAL A 218 9.82 -11.85 -17.97
C VAL A 218 10.57 -13.00 -17.30
N LYS A 219 9.86 -14.03 -16.82
CA LYS A 219 10.46 -15.22 -16.20
C LYS A 219 11.40 -15.93 -17.18
N GLY A 220 12.60 -16.28 -16.73
CA GLY A 220 13.65 -16.92 -17.51
C GLY A 220 14.31 -16.01 -18.55
N ARG A 221 14.09 -14.69 -18.50
CA ARG A 221 14.68 -13.71 -19.43
C ARG A 221 15.78 -12.86 -18.79
N GLY A 222 16.16 -13.17 -17.55
CA GLY A 222 17.22 -12.45 -16.83
C GLY A 222 16.73 -11.13 -16.22
N ALA A 223 15.44 -11.06 -15.86
CA ALA A 223 14.93 -9.91 -15.14
C ALA A 223 15.55 -9.80 -13.74
N PHE A 224 15.44 -8.62 -13.13
CA PHE A 224 15.84 -8.44 -11.74
C PHE A 224 15.08 -9.42 -10.83
N GLN A 225 15.81 -10.19 -10.01
CA GLN A 225 15.29 -11.25 -9.13
C GLN A 225 14.60 -12.45 -9.84
N ASP A 226 14.89 -12.67 -11.12
CA ASP A 226 14.45 -13.84 -11.90
C ASP A 226 15.28 -15.08 -11.54
N THR A 227 14.80 -15.84 -10.55
CA THR A 227 15.39 -17.12 -10.13
C THR A 227 14.42 -18.26 -10.42
N ASP A 228 14.95 -19.41 -10.85
CA ASP A 228 14.16 -20.64 -10.95
C ASP A 228 13.82 -21.19 -9.57
N LEU A 229 12.75 -20.63 -8.98
CA LEU A 229 12.28 -21.02 -7.66
C LEU A 229 11.63 -22.41 -7.65
N GLU A 230 11.07 -22.85 -8.78
CA GLU A 230 10.49 -24.18 -8.89
C GLU A 230 11.57 -25.25 -8.77
N GLY A 231 12.68 -25.09 -9.51
CA GLY A 231 13.88 -25.90 -9.36
C GLY A 231 14.48 -25.79 -7.95
N ALA A 232 14.61 -24.58 -7.41
CA ALA A 232 15.21 -24.36 -6.09
C ALA A 232 14.45 -25.04 -4.94
N PHE A 233 13.12 -25.05 -4.98
CA PHE A 233 12.29 -25.67 -3.94
C PHE A 233 11.97 -27.15 -4.20
N SER A 234 12.27 -27.68 -5.39
CA SER A 234 11.86 -29.02 -5.83
C SER A 234 12.27 -30.15 -4.88
N ASP A 235 13.47 -30.11 -4.32
CA ASP A 235 13.91 -31.13 -3.36
C ASP A 235 13.27 -30.91 -1.98
N VAL A 236 13.25 -29.68 -1.46
CA VAL A 236 12.81 -29.43 -0.08
C VAL A 236 11.29 -29.56 0.09
N ALA A 237 10.52 -29.25 -0.94
CA ALA A 237 9.07 -29.24 -0.89
C ALA A 237 8.47 -30.61 -1.21
N ARG A 238 7.48 -31.03 -0.42
CA ARG A 238 6.64 -32.20 -0.78
C ARG A 238 5.72 -31.89 -1.96
N PHE A 239 5.33 -30.63 -2.10
CA PHE A 239 4.49 -30.09 -3.16
C PHE A 239 4.87 -28.62 -3.35
N SER A 240 5.01 -28.20 -4.60
CA SER A 240 5.37 -26.83 -4.98
C SER A 240 4.60 -26.50 -6.24
N GLU A 241 3.91 -25.36 -6.24
CA GLU A 241 3.12 -24.89 -7.40
C GLU A 241 3.26 -23.38 -7.55
N THR A 242 3.38 -22.95 -8.81
CA THR A 242 3.32 -21.53 -9.15
C THR A 242 1.89 -21.14 -9.47
N VAL A 243 1.34 -20.18 -8.73
CA VAL A 243 0.01 -19.64 -9.03
C VAL A 243 0.13 -18.50 -10.03
N HIS A 244 -0.69 -18.53 -11.07
CA HIS A 244 -0.79 -17.48 -12.08
C HIS A 244 -2.06 -16.65 -11.86
N ALA A 245 -1.94 -15.33 -11.99
CA ALA A 245 -3.03 -14.36 -11.87
C ALA A 245 -2.93 -13.32 -12.97
#